data_AF-A0A7D8UCV3-F1
#
_entry.id   AF-A0A7D8UCV3-F1
#
_cell.length_a   1.000
_cell.length_b   1.000
_cell.length_c   1.000
_cell.angle_alpha   90.00
_cell.angle_beta   90.00
_cell.angle_gamma   90.00
#
_symmetry.space_group_name_H-M   'P 1'
#
loop_
_entity.id
_entity.type
_entity.pdbx_description
1 polymer ?
#
loop_
_entity_poly.entity_id
_entity_poly.type
_entity_poly.pdbx_seq_one_letter_code
_entity_poly.pdbx_strand_id
1 'polypeptide(L)'
;MSLSVFLTPLRLATGWGPHPRLLSGIGVVMLILMRLTLGWHFFSEGHEKWRQGDWDAAPFFLNARGPLAVQFRQMVWDYDGSLRLDVDKTKQHFAVYRDKVAKHYGFDEAQKRQAQANYAKSIEGLEFILASNATDLEEYELGRKRIQDLKRESMREGVPSLAGQAETIRTEWRLKITPVLREIDALWASYQQAQTLVATTSQVADNGELKLGVPRNQFMDTSVVNRWIPYFDMTIGICLVLGLFTPIASLAGAAFLGSVFLSQFPPVTGLGSSYQLIECMACLVLAGTAAGRFAGLDFFFHAWLRKPLTPTAE
;
A
#
# COMPACT_ATOMS: atom_id res chain seq x y z
N MET A 1 1.93 -35.41 -21.83
CA MET A 1 2.13 -34.57 -20.62
C MET A 1 1.00 -34.89 -19.67
N SER A 2 1.27 -35.56 -18.54
CA SER A 2 0.23 -36.15 -17.68
C SER A 2 -0.72 -35.08 -17.11
N LEU A 3 -2.02 -35.40 -17.05
CA LEU A 3 -3.08 -34.59 -16.41
C LEU A 3 -2.71 -34.19 -14.96
N SER A 4 -1.85 -34.96 -14.31
CA SER A 4 -1.28 -34.64 -13.00
C SER A 4 -0.50 -33.33 -12.99
N VAL A 5 0.22 -32.98 -14.07
CA VAL A 5 0.98 -31.73 -14.21
C VAL A 5 0.03 -30.54 -14.35
N PHE A 6 -1.06 -30.70 -15.11
CA PHE A 6 -2.09 -29.66 -15.27
C PHE A 6 -2.90 -29.39 -14.00
N LEU A 7 -3.11 -30.41 -13.16
CA LEU A 7 -3.85 -30.29 -11.90
C LEU A 7 -2.97 -29.90 -10.70
N THR A 8 -1.65 -29.78 -10.90
CA THR A 8 -0.70 -29.41 -9.83
C THR A 8 -1.01 -28.04 -9.20
N PRO A 9 -1.34 -26.97 -9.96
CA PRO A 9 -1.71 -25.67 -9.38
C PRO A 9 -2.94 -25.78 -8.48
N LEU A 10 -3.89 -26.64 -8.85
CA LEU A 10 -5.18 -26.80 -8.18
C LEU A 10 -5.10 -27.71 -6.95
N ARG A 11 -4.16 -28.67 -6.94
CA ARG A 11 -3.79 -29.45 -5.75
C ARG A 11 -3.05 -28.59 -4.73
N LEU A 12 -2.22 -27.65 -5.20
CA LEU A 12 -1.60 -26.63 -4.33
C LEU A 12 -2.67 -25.74 -3.69
N ALA A 13 -3.67 -25.34 -4.48
CA ALA A 13 -4.76 -24.47 -4.03
C ALA A 13 -5.64 -25.08 -2.93
N THR A 14 -5.72 -26.41 -2.86
CA THR A 14 -6.64 -27.10 -1.96
C THR A 14 -5.94 -27.87 -0.84
N GLY A 15 -4.64 -28.21 -0.92
CA GLY A 15 -3.83 -28.82 0.15
C GLY A 15 -3.19 -30.18 -0.19
N TRP A 16 -1.96 -30.43 0.30
CA TRP A 16 -1.14 -31.62 0.03
C TRP A 16 -1.42 -32.75 1.03
N GLY A 17 -2.12 -33.83 0.62
CA GLY A 17 -2.14 -35.08 1.40
C GLY A 17 -3.41 -35.94 1.26
N PRO A 18 -3.29 -37.29 1.29
CA PRO A 18 -4.42 -38.20 1.26
C PRO A 18 -5.13 -38.39 2.62
N HIS A 19 -4.48 -38.17 3.78
CA HIS A 19 -5.09 -38.27 5.13
C HIS A 19 -4.38 -37.36 6.17
N PRO A 20 -5.09 -36.74 7.12
CA PRO A 20 -4.48 -36.20 8.34
C PRO A 20 -4.31 -37.31 9.40
N ARG A 21 -3.18 -37.31 10.12
CA ARG A 21 -3.10 -37.91 11.46
C ARG A 21 -4.18 -37.21 12.30
N LEU A 22 -5.16 -37.97 12.78
CA LEU A 22 -6.45 -37.53 13.30
C LEU A 22 -6.40 -36.21 14.09
N LEU A 23 -7.01 -35.15 13.57
CA LEU A 23 -7.36 -33.96 14.36
C LEU A 23 -8.59 -34.28 15.20
N SER A 24 -8.56 -33.92 16.48
CA SER A 24 -9.75 -34.04 17.33
C SER A 24 -10.87 -33.12 16.82
N GLY A 25 -12.12 -33.45 17.14
CA GLY A 25 -13.26 -32.58 16.78
C GLY A 25 -13.09 -31.15 17.32
N ILE A 26 -12.53 -31.00 18.52
CA ILE A 26 -12.20 -29.69 19.10
C ILE A 26 -11.15 -28.96 18.26
N GLY A 27 -10.10 -29.66 17.80
CA GLY A 27 -9.09 -29.08 16.92
C GLY A 27 -9.68 -28.56 15.61
N VAL A 28 -10.62 -29.31 15.01
CA VAL A 28 -11.35 -28.88 13.82
C VAL A 28 -12.18 -27.63 14.10
N VAL A 29 -12.93 -27.60 15.22
CA VAL A 29 -13.72 -26.43 15.62
C VAL A 29 -12.82 -25.21 15.82
N MET A 30 -11.67 -25.35 16.47
CA MET A 30 -10.73 -24.24 16.67
C MET A 30 -10.13 -23.73 15.37
N LEU A 31 -9.84 -24.61 14.41
CA LEU A 31 -9.40 -24.19 13.06
C LEU A 31 -10.49 -23.42 12.32
N ILE A 32 -11.76 -23.84 12.44
CA ILE A 32 -12.90 -23.12 11.86
C ILE A 32 -13.03 -21.74 12.51
N LEU A 33 -13.00 -21.67 13.84
CA LEU A 33 -13.10 -20.40 14.56
C LEU A 33 -11.95 -19.47 14.19
N MET A 34 -10.71 -19.96 14.16
CA MET A 34 -9.54 -19.19 13.74
C MET A 34 -9.67 -18.68 12.30
N ARG A 35 -10.22 -19.49 11.39
CA ARG A 35 -10.51 -19.09 10.00
C ARG A 35 -11.51 -17.94 9.95
N LEU A 36 -12.61 -18.06 10.70
CA LEU A 36 -13.67 -17.05 10.75
C LEU A 36 -13.18 -15.75 11.41
N THR A 37 -12.43 -15.83 12.50
CA THR A 37 -11.93 -14.64 13.21
C THR A 37 -10.87 -13.90 12.40
N LEU A 38 -9.91 -14.61 11.81
CA LEU A 38 -8.93 -13.99 10.91
C LEU A 38 -9.59 -13.42 9.66
N GLY A 39 -10.54 -14.15 9.06
CA GLY A 39 -11.28 -13.66 7.91
C GLY A 39 -12.07 -12.40 8.22
N TRP A 40 -12.75 -12.37 9.36
CA TRP A 40 -13.45 -11.17 9.83
C TRP A 40 -12.49 -10.01 10.10
N HIS A 41 -11.34 -10.28 10.72
CA HIS A 41 -10.33 -9.27 10.98
C HIS A 41 -9.83 -8.62 9.69
N PHE A 42 -9.32 -9.41 8.72
CA PHE A 42 -8.89 -8.90 7.41
C PHE A 42 -10.01 -8.12 6.70
N PHE A 43 -11.24 -8.63 6.72
CA PHE A 43 -12.37 -7.93 6.10
C PHE A 43 -12.65 -6.58 6.75
N SER A 44 -12.73 -6.54 8.08
CA SER A 44 -12.99 -5.31 8.83
C SER A 44 -11.87 -4.27 8.63
N GLU A 45 -10.63 -4.72 8.63
CA GLU A 45 -9.43 -3.92 8.35
C GLU A 45 -9.44 -3.33 6.94
N GLY A 46 -9.76 -4.13 5.92
CA GLY A 46 -9.86 -3.64 4.55
C GLY A 46 -11.04 -2.69 4.34
N HIS A 47 -12.19 -3.01 4.94
CA HIS A 47 -13.39 -2.17 4.87
C HIS A 47 -13.18 -0.81 5.53
N GLU A 48 -12.51 -0.77 6.69
CA GLU A 48 -12.21 0.49 7.37
C GLU A 48 -11.27 1.37 6.54
N LYS A 49 -10.21 0.78 5.97
CA LYS A 49 -9.30 1.52 5.06
C LYS A 49 -10.03 2.07 3.83
N TRP A 50 -10.94 1.28 3.27
CA TRP A 50 -11.77 1.70 2.14
C TRP A 50 -12.73 2.85 2.52
N ARG A 51 -13.37 2.74 3.69
CA ARG A 51 -14.32 3.75 4.21
C ARG A 51 -13.64 5.08 4.54
N GLN A 52 -12.46 5.03 5.18
CA GLN A 52 -11.68 6.22 5.52
C GLN A 52 -11.26 6.98 4.25
N GLY A 53 -10.84 6.24 3.21
CA GLY A 53 -10.53 6.81 1.89
C GLY A 53 -9.25 7.66 1.84
N ASP A 54 -8.61 7.89 2.99
CA ASP A 54 -7.35 8.60 3.19
C ASP A 54 -6.26 7.73 3.84
N TRP A 55 -6.49 6.40 3.94
CA TRP A 55 -5.50 5.47 4.47
C TRP A 55 -4.17 5.53 3.68
N ASP A 56 -3.06 5.60 4.41
CA ASP A 56 -1.73 5.71 3.83
C ASP A 56 -0.77 4.64 4.36
N ALA A 57 -0.14 3.90 3.43
CA ALA A 57 0.89 2.92 3.72
C ALA A 57 2.26 3.58 3.98
N ALA A 58 2.45 4.87 3.65
CA ALA A 58 3.75 5.53 3.79
C ALA A 58 4.40 5.34 5.17
N PRO A 59 3.70 5.46 6.31
CA PRO A 59 4.31 5.25 7.61
C PRO A 59 4.98 3.87 7.77
N PHE A 60 4.42 2.80 7.18
CA PHE A 60 5.01 1.46 7.24
C PHE A 60 6.34 1.39 6.47
N PHE A 61 6.36 1.97 5.27
CA PHE A 61 7.55 2.02 4.43
C PHE A 61 8.62 2.99 4.96
N LEU A 62 8.23 4.15 5.49
CA LEU A 62 9.15 5.14 6.04
C LEU A 62 9.88 4.63 7.27
N ASN A 63 9.19 3.86 8.11
CA ASN A 63 9.74 3.28 9.33
C ASN A 63 10.48 1.96 9.10
N ALA A 64 10.64 1.49 7.86
CA ALA A 64 11.39 0.28 7.56
C ALA A 64 12.83 0.38 8.09
N ARG A 65 13.39 -0.75 8.56
CA ARG A 65 14.74 -0.87 9.14
C ARG A 65 15.47 -2.07 8.52
N GLY A 66 16.77 -2.17 8.79
CA GLY A 66 17.61 -3.26 8.28
C GLY A 66 18.11 -3.06 6.85
N PRO A 67 18.66 -4.12 6.22
CA PRO A 67 19.41 -4.01 4.96
C PRO A 67 18.56 -3.62 3.75
N LEU A 68 17.25 -3.89 3.80
CA LEU A 68 16.30 -3.55 2.74
C LEU A 68 15.57 -2.22 2.99
N ALA A 69 15.89 -1.50 4.07
CA ALA A 69 15.15 -0.31 4.48
C ALA A 69 15.12 0.77 3.39
N VAL A 70 16.20 0.93 2.64
CA VAL A 70 16.29 1.94 1.57
C VAL A 70 15.29 1.64 0.45
N GLN A 71 15.19 0.37 0.05
CA GLN A 71 14.28 -0.09 -0.99
C GLN A 71 12.83 0.07 -0.56
N PHE A 72 12.49 -0.30 0.69
CA PHE A 72 11.14 -0.11 1.22
C PHE A 72 10.75 1.36 1.29
N ARG A 73 11.65 2.20 1.80
CA ARG A 73 11.44 3.65 1.90
C ARG A 73 11.25 4.32 0.55
N GLN A 74 11.96 3.89 -0.48
CA GLN A 74 11.82 4.40 -1.86
C GLN A 74 10.47 4.09 -2.51
N MET A 75 9.69 3.16 -1.95
CA MET A 75 8.31 2.93 -2.39
C MET A 75 7.34 4.01 -1.92
N VAL A 76 7.75 4.91 -1.02
CA VAL A 76 6.92 6.08 -0.69
C VAL A 76 7.00 7.07 -1.83
N TRP A 77 5.82 7.45 -2.34
CA TRP A 77 5.73 8.46 -3.38
C TRP A 77 6.41 9.75 -2.89
N ASP A 78 7.25 10.34 -3.74
CA ASP A 78 7.99 11.56 -3.39
C ASP A 78 8.76 11.44 -2.05
N TYR A 79 9.38 10.28 -1.79
CA TYR A 79 10.11 9.97 -0.55
C TYR A 79 11.12 11.07 -0.15
N ASP A 80 11.68 11.78 -1.13
CA ASP A 80 12.68 12.82 -0.96
C ASP A 80 12.17 14.24 -1.27
N GLY A 81 10.87 14.44 -1.48
CA GLY A 81 10.29 15.75 -1.77
C GLY A 81 10.66 16.33 -3.14
N SER A 82 11.41 15.60 -3.98
CA SER A 82 11.95 16.10 -5.26
C SER A 82 10.89 16.49 -6.29
N LEU A 83 9.64 16.10 -6.08
CA LEU A 83 8.51 16.50 -6.90
C LEU A 83 7.82 17.73 -6.32
N ARG A 84 7.46 17.70 -5.03
CA ARG A 84 6.74 18.80 -4.36
C ARG A 84 7.58 20.07 -4.23
N LEU A 85 8.89 19.93 -4.03
CA LEU A 85 9.83 21.04 -3.89
C LEU A 85 10.24 21.63 -5.25
N ASP A 86 9.90 20.96 -6.34
CA ASP A 86 10.24 21.39 -7.70
C ASP A 86 9.06 22.16 -8.31
N VAL A 87 9.27 23.47 -8.46
CA VAL A 87 8.25 24.40 -8.98
C VAL A 87 7.86 24.02 -10.41
N ASP A 88 8.80 23.63 -11.26
CA ASP A 88 8.54 23.34 -12.66
C ASP A 88 7.74 22.05 -12.83
N LYS A 89 8.06 21.02 -12.03
CA LYS A 89 7.25 19.79 -12.01
C LYS A 89 5.84 20.05 -11.48
N THR A 90 5.70 20.88 -10.44
CA THR A 90 4.38 21.22 -9.90
C THR A 90 3.57 22.06 -10.89
N LYS A 91 4.20 23.01 -11.60
CA LYS A 91 3.58 23.76 -12.71
C LYS A 91 3.01 22.81 -13.77
N GLN A 92 3.80 21.83 -14.20
CA GLN A 92 3.33 20.83 -15.17
C GLN A 92 2.16 20.01 -14.64
N HIS A 93 2.26 19.50 -13.41
CA HIS A 93 1.20 18.70 -12.79
C HIS A 93 -0.12 19.48 -12.66
N PHE A 94 -0.05 20.71 -12.15
CA PHE A 94 -1.22 21.57 -12.00
C PHE A 94 -1.81 21.96 -13.35
N ALA A 95 -0.99 22.25 -14.36
CA ALA A 95 -1.49 22.56 -15.70
C ALA A 95 -2.24 21.38 -16.31
N VAL A 96 -1.69 20.17 -16.22
CA VAL A 96 -2.36 18.94 -16.67
C VAL A 96 -3.67 18.71 -15.91
N TYR A 97 -3.69 18.96 -14.61
CA TYR A 97 -4.91 18.84 -13.81
C TYR A 97 -5.98 19.87 -14.21
N ARG A 98 -5.61 21.16 -14.35
CA ARG A 98 -6.50 22.22 -14.85
C ARG A 98 -7.18 21.82 -16.15
N ASP A 99 -6.42 21.31 -17.11
CA ASP A 99 -6.94 20.94 -18.42
C ASP A 99 -7.86 19.71 -18.34
N LYS A 100 -7.55 18.75 -17.45
CA LYS A 100 -8.43 17.61 -17.15
C LYS A 100 -9.73 18.05 -16.50
N VAL A 101 -9.69 18.95 -15.52
CA VAL A 101 -10.88 19.48 -14.85
C VAL A 101 -11.77 20.21 -15.86
N ALA A 102 -11.17 21.08 -16.69
CA ALA A 102 -11.91 21.82 -17.71
C ALA A 102 -12.60 20.88 -18.70
N LYS A 103 -11.95 19.77 -19.09
CA LYS A 103 -12.54 18.75 -19.95
C LYS A 103 -13.61 17.93 -19.23
N HIS A 104 -13.38 17.54 -17.97
CA HIS A 104 -14.26 16.70 -17.16
C HIS A 104 -15.61 17.36 -16.89
N TYR A 105 -15.61 18.67 -16.60
CA TYR A 105 -16.83 19.43 -16.34
C TYR A 105 -17.38 20.19 -17.57
N GLY A 106 -16.66 20.19 -18.68
CA GLY A 106 -17.06 20.93 -19.89
C GLY A 106 -17.06 22.44 -19.69
N PHE A 107 -15.96 22.99 -19.17
CA PHE A 107 -15.86 24.42 -18.85
C PHE A 107 -16.05 25.35 -20.05
N ASP A 108 -16.80 26.41 -19.85
CA ASP A 108 -16.89 27.54 -20.77
C ASP A 108 -15.65 28.47 -20.69
N GLU A 109 -15.60 29.50 -21.53
CA GLU A 109 -14.46 30.43 -21.58
C GLU A 109 -14.30 31.32 -20.34
N ALA A 110 -15.36 31.56 -19.56
CA ALA A 110 -15.25 32.26 -18.28
C ALA A 110 -14.67 31.32 -17.21
N GLN A 111 -15.16 30.08 -17.15
CA GLN A 111 -14.68 29.03 -16.26
C GLN A 111 -13.21 28.68 -16.53
N LYS A 112 -12.80 28.54 -17.81
CA LYS A 112 -11.39 28.33 -18.17
C LYS A 112 -10.48 29.47 -17.70
N ARG A 113 -10.93 30.73 -17.81
CA ARG A 113 -10.18 31.89 -17.30
C ARG A 113 -10.07 31.86 -15.77
N GLN A 114 -11.13 31.52 -15.06
CA GLN A 114 -11.09 31.36 -13.61
C GLN A 114 -10.16 30.21 -13.18
N ALA A 115 -10.22 29.08 -13.88
CA ALA A 115 -9.34 27.93 -13.65
C ALA A 115 -7.86 28.27 -13.88
N GLN A 116 -7.57 29.12 -14.88
CA GLN A 116 -6.24 29.67 -15.13
C GLN A 116 -5.77 30.63 -14.03
N ALA A 117 -6.65 31.48 -13.50
CA ALA A 117 -6.35 32.36 -12.39
C ALA A 117 -6.04 31.57 -11.10
N ASN A 118 -6.85 30.54 -10.81
CA ASN A 118 -6.60 29.62 -9.70
C ASN A 118 -5.23 28.93 -9.83
N TYR A 119 -4.88 28.48 -11.04
CA TYR A 119 -3.56 27.92 -11.33
C TYR A 119 -2.43 28.91 -11.01
N ALA A 120 -2.50 30.13 -11.54
CA ALA A 120 -1.45 31.14 -11.32
C ALA A 120 -1.27 31.46 -9.83
N LYS A 121 -2.40 31.65 -9.11
CA LYS A 121 -2.39 31.93 -7.66
C LYS A 121 -1.78 30.78 -6.86
N SER A 122 -2.07 29.53 -7.22
CA SER A 122 -1.49 28.38 -6.50
C SER A 122 0.00 28.22 -6.77
N ILE A 123 0.50 28.59 -7.96
CA ILE A 123 1.94 28.61 -8.24
C ILE A 123 2.65 29.71 -7.44
N GLU A 124 2.07 30.91 -7.36
CA GLU A 124 2.59 31.98 -6.51
C GLU A 124 2.64 31.56 -5.04
N GLY A 125 1.59 30.88 -4.56
CA GLY A 125 1.55 30.30 -3.21
C GLY A 125 2.67 29.28 -2.97
N LEU A 126 2.97 28.43 -3.96
CA LEU A 126 4.10 27.49 -3.87
C LEU A 126 5.44 28.22 -3.78
N GLU A 127 5.68 29.18 -4.69
CA GLU A 127 6.91 29.96 -4.72
C GLU A 127 7.10 30.73 -3.39
N PHE A 128 6.02 31.26 -2.81
CA PHE A 128 6.03 31.89 -1.49
C PHE A 128 6.37 30.92 -0.35
N ILE A 129 5.78 29.71 -0.33
CA ILE A 129 6.10 28.69 0.69
C ILE A 129 7.58 28.31 0.61
N LEU A 130 8.10 28.08 -0.60
CA LEU A 130 9.50 27.70 -0.79
C LEU A 130 10.45 28.85 -0.41
N ALA A 131 10.12 30.09 -0.79
CA ALA A 131 10.93 31.26 -0.42
C ALA A 131 10.94 31.50 1.10
N SER A 132 9.79 31.34 1.77
CA SER A 132 9.66 31.52 3.22
C SER A 132 10.41 30.46 4.02
N ASN A 133 10.65 29.29 3.43
CA ASN A 133 11.34 28.16 4.05
C ASN A 133 12.74 27.91 3.45
N ALA A 134 13.33 28.89 2.75
CA ALA A 134 14.58 28.71 2.00
C ALA A 134 15.73 28.16 2.84
N THR A 135 15.88 28.61 4.09
CA THR A 135 16.93 28.14 5.01
C THR A 135 16.77 26.66 5.34
N ASP A 136 15.57 26.22 5.71
CA ASP A 136 15.30 24.81 6.03
C ASP A 136 15.45 23.91 4.79
N LEU A 137 15.11 24.43 3.59
CA LEU A 137 15.33 23.73 2.32
C LEU A 137 16.82 23.58 1.97
N GLU A 138 17.63 24.61 2.22
CA GLU A 138 19.08 24.53 2.02
C GLU A 138 19.71 23.49 2.96
N GLU A 139 19.35 23.50 4.25
CA GLU A 139 19.79 22.49 5.21
C GLU A 139 19.37 21.08 4.81
N TYR A 140 18.14 20.93 4.31
CA TYR A 140 17.62 19.66 3.80
C TYR A 140 18.45 19.13 2.62
N GLU A 141 18.77 19.99 1.65
CA GLU A 141 19.56 19.62 0.46
C GLU A 141 21.02 19.30 0.78
N LEU A 142 21.68 20.12 1.60
CA LEU A 142 23.01 19.80 2.15
C LEU A 142 22.98 18.45 2.84
N GLY A 143 21.88 18.20 3.52
CA GLY A 143 21.73 16.99 4.24
C GLY A 143 21.61 15.73 3.38
N ARG A 144 20.76 15.80 2.35
CA ARG A 144 20.64 14.72 1.36
C ARG A 144 22.02 14.34 0.78
N LYS A 145 22.86 15.32 0.48
CA LYS A 145 24.24 15.09 0.00
C LYS A 145 25.09 14.35 1.03
N ARG A 146 25.09 14.80 2.29
CA ARG A 146 25.84 14.15 3.38
C ARG A 146 25.44 12.69 3.60
N ILE A 147 24.15 12.34 3.48
CA ILE A 147 23.72 10.93 3.54
C ILE A 147 24.25 10.13 2.35
N GLN A 148 24.30 10.71 1.15
CA GLN A 148 24.87 10.02 -0.02
C GLN A 148 26.36 9.76 0.17
N ASP A 149 27.10 10.71 0.76
CA ASP A 149 28.52 10.57 1.04
C ASP A 149 28.78 9.52 2.13
N LEU A 150 28.07 9.59 3.27
CA LEU A 150 28.16 8.59 4.34
C LEU A 150 27.82 7.17 3.85
N LYS A 151 26.87 7.04 2.91
CA LYS A 151 26.56 5.74 2.29
C LYS A 151 27.72 5.24 1.43
N ARG A 152 28.37 6.11 0.66
CA ARG A 152 29.54 5.75 -0.16
C ARG A 152 30.70 5.29 0.72
N GLU A 153 30.89 5.92 1.87
CA GLU A 153 31.92 5.57 2.85
C GLU A 153 31.59 4.28 3.61
N SER A 154 30.36 4.13 4.12
CA SER A 154 29.91 2.92 4.81
C SER A 154 30.03 1.66 3.94
N MET A 155 29.73 1.77 2.64
CA MET A 155 29.90 0.66 1.69
C MET A 155 31.38 0.29 1.45
N ARG A 156 32.32 1.21 1.69
CA ARG A 156 33.76 0.97 1.55
C ARG A 156 34.37 0.37 2.81
N GLU A 157 33.95 0.83 3.99
CA GLU A 157 34.59 0.49 5.27
C GLU A 157 33.83 -0.56 6.10
N GLY A 158 32.56 -0.85 5.76
CA GLY A 158 31.77 -1.91 6.39
C GLY A 158 31.40 -1.67 7.87
N VAL A 159 31.46 -0.43 8.35
CA VAL A 159 31.29 -0.11 9.77
C VAL A 159 29.82 0.12 10.14
N PRO A 160 29.22 -0.66 11.07
CA PRO A 160 27.82 -0.52 11.47
C PRO A 160 27.44 0.82 12.13
N SER A 161 28.41 1.52 12.76
CA SER A 161 28.17 2.81 13.42
C SER A 161 27.79 3.92 12.43
N LEU A 162 28.26 3.85 11.18
CA LEU A 162 27.94 4.83 10.13
C LEU A 162 26.47 4.75 9.69
N ALA A 163 25.87 3.56 9.73
CA ALA A 163 24.45 3.36 9.44
C ALA A 163 23.55 4.01 10.50
N GLY A 164 23.94 3.95 11.77
CA GLY A 164 23.23 4.62 12.87
C GLY A 164 23.28 6.14 12.74
N GLN A 165 24.45 6.71 12.40
CA GLN A 165 24.60 8.14 12.17
C GLN A 165 23.73 8.62 11.01
N ALA A 166 23.69 7.88 9.90
CA ALA A 166 22.84 8.20 8.75
C ALA A 166 21.33 8.13 9.07
N GLU A 167 20.92 7.42 10.13
CA GLU A 167 19.52 7.35 10.60
C GLU A 167 19.16 8.56 11.46
N THR A 168 20.04 8.95 12.40
CA THR A 168 19.88 10.16 13.22
C THR A 168 19.76 11.40 12.35
N ILE A 169 20.73 11.55 11.45
CA ILE A 169 20.81 12.66 10.50
C ILE A 169 19.52 12.76 9.66
N ARG A 170 18.96 11.63 9.22
CA ARG A 170 17.72 11.62 8.44
C ARG A 170 16.51 12.05 9.26
N THR A 171 16.42 11.57 10.50
CA THR A 171 15.32 11.92 11.41
C THR A 171 15.31 13.43 11.65
N GLU A 172 16.48 14.02 11.91
CA GLU A 172 16.63 15.46 12.16
C GLU A 172 16.12 16.31 11.00
N TRP A 173 16.56 16.05 9.76
CA TRP A 173 16.10 16.85 8.62
C TRP A 173 14.67 16.52 8.19
N ARG A 174 14.19 15.30 8.46
CA ARG A 174 12.77 15.00 8.25
C ARG A 174 11.86 15.87 9.10
N LEU A 175 12.24 16.10 10.36
CA LEU A 175 11.49 16.98 11.25
C LEU A 175 11.44 18.41 10.71
N LYS A 176 12.48 18.86 10.00
CA LYS A 176 12.53 20.19 9.35
C LYS A 176 11.69 20.28 8.08
N ILE A 177 11.74 19.26 7.21
CA ILE A 177 11.04 19.32 5.91
C ILE A 177 9.55 18.96 6.01
N THR A 178 9.15 18.15 7.00
CA THR A 178 7.76 17.67 7.15
C THR A 178 6.74 18.82 7.25
N PRO A 179 6.97 19.88 8.05
CA PRO A 179 6.10 21.05 8.07
C PRO A 179 5.93 21.71 6.69
N VAL A 180 7.03 21.88 5.96
CA VAL A 180 7.03 22.49 4.61
C VAL A 180 6.22 21.64 3.63
N LEU A 181 6.44 20.31 3.62
CA LEU A 181 5.68 19.40 2.75
C LEU A 181 4.19 19.42 3.10
N ARG A 182 3.84 19.57 4.38
CA ARG A 182 2.44 19.67 4.82
C ARG A 182 1.78 20.97 4.36
N GLU A 183 2.51 22.08 4.33
CA GLU A 183 2.04 23.34 3.73
C GLU A 183 1.80 23.20 2.23
N ILE A 184 2.71 22.50 1.52
CA ILE A 184 2.54 22.19 0.09
C ILE A 184 1.32 21.27 -0.13
N ASP A 185 1.13 20.24 0.69
CA ASP A 185 -0.05 19.35 0.60
C ASP A 185 -1.36 20.14 0.83
N ALA A 186 -1.37 21.07 1.78
CA ALA A 186 -2.53 21.95 2.02
C ALA A 186 -2.80 22.90 0.83
N LEU A 187 -1.74 23.43 0.21
CA LEU A 187 -1.84 24.21 -1.03
C LEU A 187 -2.43 23.37 -2.18
N TRP A 188 -1.98 22.12 -2.34
CA TRP A 188 -2.49 21.20 -3.36
C TRP A 188 -3.98 20.89 -3.15
N ALA A 189 -4.39 20.63 -1.90
CA ALA A 189 -5.79 20.42 -1.55
C ALA A 189 -6.65 21.67 -1.83
N SER A 190 -6.13 22.85 -1.49
CA SER A 190 -6.79 24.13 -1.76
C SER A 190 -6.93 24.38 -3.27
N TYR A 191 -5.90 24.03 -4.06
CA TYR A 191 -5.94 24.12 -5.50
C TYR A 191 -6.98 23.19 -6.12
N GLN A 192 -7.04 21.92 -5.69
CA GLN A 192 -8.08 20.97 -6.10
C GLN A 192 -9.47 21.56 -5.84
N GLN A 193 -9.72 22.01 -4.61
CA GLN A 193 -11.00 22.59 -4.22
C GLN A 193 -11.35 23.82 -5.05
N ALA A 194 -10.39 24.72 -5.25
CA ALA A 194 -10.58 25.92 -6.06
C ALA A 194 -10.99 25.58 -7.50
N GLN A 195 -10.42 24.52 -8.10
CA GLN A 195 -10.78 24.05 -9.43
C GLN A 195 -12.18 23.42 -9.47
N THR A 196 -12.53 22.60 -8.47
CA THR A 196 -13.86 22.01 -8.37
C THR A 196 -14.95 23.08 -8.22
N LEU A 197 -14.68 24.16 -7.47
CA LEU A 197 -15.62 25.27 -7.26
C LEU A 197 -15.86 26.13 -8.50
N VAL A 198 -15.06 25.98 -9.56
CA VAL A 198 -15.34 26.64 -10.85
C VAL A 198 -16.53 25.99 -11.57
N ALA A 199 -16.75 24.69 -11.32
CA ALA A 199 -17.85 23.95 -11.92
C ALA A 199 -19.20 24.35 -11.30
N THR A 200 -20.25 24.34 -12.09
CA THR A 200 -21.61 24.52 -11.60
C THR A 200 -22.08 23.27 -10.84
N THR A 201 -23.10 23.42 -9.98
CA THR A 201 -23.68 22.30 -9.23
C THR A 201 -24.17 21.18 -10.16
N SER A 202 -24.69 21.50 -11.34
CA SER A 202 -25.10 20.50 -12.33
C SER A 202 -23.91 19.76 -12.93
N GLN A 203 -22.85 20.47 -13.31
CA GLN A 203 -21.62 19.86 -13.85
C GLN A 203 -21.00 18.87 -12.87
N VAL A 204 -20.98 19.21 -11.57
CA VAL A 204 -20.47 18.32 -10.51
C VAL A 204 -21.40 17.13 -10.28
N ALA A 205 -22.73 17.33 -10.28
CA ALA A 205 -23.69 16.24 -10.11
C ALA A 205 -23.61 15.21 -11.25
N ASP A 206 -23.42 15.67 -12.49
CA ASP A 206 -23.40 14.80 -13.66
C ASP A 206 -22.08 14.03 -13.82
N ASN A 207 -20.94 14.62 -13.43
CA ASN A 207 -19.61 14.05 -13.68
C ASN A 207 -18.88 13.58 -12.41
N GLY A 208 -19.37 13.93 -11.22
CA GLY A 208 -18.71 13.67 -9.95
C GLY A 208 -17.45 14.52 -9.70
N GLU A 209 -16.89 14.41 -8.49
CA GLU A 209 -15.66 15.11 -8.12
C GLU A 209 -14.42 14.48 -8.77
N LEU A 210 -13.62 15.30 -9.45
CA LEU A 210 -12.30 14.90 -9.91
C LEU A 210 -11.25 15.22 -8.83
N LYS A 211 -10.46 14.22 -8.42
CA LYS A 211 -9.39 14.40 -7.44
C LYS A 211 -8.05 14.73 -8.11
N LEU A 212 -7.28 15.62 -7.51
CA LEU A 212 -5.89 15.89 -7.85
C LEU A 212 -5.05 14.70 -7.36
N GLY A 213 -4.87 13.71 -8.23
CA GLY A 213 -3.99 12.58 -7.94
C GLY A 213 -2.53 13.00 -7.81
N VAL A 214 -1.69 12.12 -7.25
CA VAL A 214 -0.24 12.33 -7.19
C VAL A 214 0.43 11.93 -8.51
N PRO A 215 1.46 12.65 -8.97
CA PRO A 215 2.28 12.25 -10.11
C PRO A 215 2.96 10.91 -9.85
N ARG A 216 2.95 10.02 -10.85
CA ARG A 216 3.59 8.70 -10.76
C ARG A 216 4.97 8.75 -11.37
N ASN A 217 5.99 8.54 -10.55
CA ASN A 217 7.38 8.43 -10.98
C ASN A 217 7.89 6.98 -10.99
N GLN A 218 7.14 6.04 -10.43
CA GLN A 218 7.52 4.61 -10.36
C GLN A 218 6.34 3.69 -10.71
N PHE A 219 6.66 2.45 -11.08
CA PHE A 219 5.64 1.43 -11.38
C PHE A 219 4.81 1.07 -10.13
N MET A 220 5.47 0.96 -8.98
CA MET A 220 4.86 0.63 -7.70
C MET A 220 5.35 1.60 -6.62
N ASP A 221 4.44 2.38 -6.06
CA ASP A 221 4.67 3.29 -4.94
C ASP A 221 3.42 3.31 -4.03
N THR A 222 3.47 4.07 -2.94
CA THR A 222 2.35 4.18 -1.99
C THR A 222 1.06 4.68 -2.65
N SER A 223 1.12 5.44 -3.75
CA SER A 223 -0.10 5.85 -4.46
C SER A 223 -0.86 4.67 -5.09
N VAL A 224 -0.13 3.64 -5.52
CA VAL A 224 -0.71 2.40 -6.04
C VAL A 224 -1.11 1.49 -4.89
N VAL A 225 -0.22 1.34 -3.90
CA VAL A 225 -0.42 0.45 -2.76
C VAL A 225 -1.66 0.85 -1.94
N ASN A 226 -1.84 2.16 -1.67
CA ASN A 226 -2.98 2.68 -0.90
C ASN A 226 -4.32 2.39 -1.59
N ARG A 227 -4.33 2.36 -2.93
CA ARG A 227 -5.54 2.04 -3.70
C ARG A 227 -5.90 0.55 -3.63
N TRP A 228 -4.92 -0.35 -3.57
CA TRP A 228 -5.17 -1.79 -3.70
C TRP A 228 -5.25 -2.54 -2.37
N ILE A 229 -4.51 -2.12 -1.34
CA ILE A 229 -4.50 -2.81 -0.04
C ILE A 229 -5.90 -2.99 0.57
N PRO A 230 -6.80 -1.99 0.57
CA PRO A 230 -8.14 -2.17 1.14
C PRO A 230 -8.92 -3.31 0.48
N TYR A 231 -8.86 -3.40 -0.85
CA TYR A 231 -9.51 -4.46 -1.63
C TYR A 231 -8.83 -5.82 -1.44
N PHE A 232 -7.50 -5.83 -1.32
CA PHE A 232 -6.74 -7.03 -1.00
C PHE A 232 -7.19 -7.60 0.34
N ASP A 233 -7.15 -6.80 1.41
CA ASP A 233 -7.56 -7.18 2.77
C ASP A 233 -9.00 -7.71 2.78
N MET A 234 -9.93 -6.98 2.16
CA MET A 234 -11.33 -7.42 2.05
C MET A 234 -11.48 -8.75 1.30
N THR A 235 -10.76 -8.94 0.19
CA THR A 235 -10.84 -10.16 -0.61
C THR A 235 -10.32 -11.37 0.17
N ILE A 236 -9.17 -11.22 0.84
CA ILE A 236 -8.63 -12.25 1.73
C ILE A 236 -9.63 -12.56 2.84
N GLY A 237 -10.19 -11.53 3.47
CA GLY A 237 -11.19 -11.69 4.53
C GLY A 237 -12.42 -12.48 4.08
N ILE A 238 -13.02 -12.12 2.95
CA ILE A 238 -14.18 -12.82 2.38
C ILE A 238 -13.83 -14.28 2.05
N CYS A 239 -12.69 -14.52 1.40
CA CYS A 239 -12.21 -15.86 1.09
C CYS A 239 -12.08 -16.72 2.36
N LEU A 240 -11.51 -16.19 3.43
CA LEU A 240 -11.36 -16.92 4.70
C LEU A 240 -12.71 -17.16 5.40
N VAL A 241 -13.60 -16.17 5.46
CA VAL A 241 -14.93 -16.33 6.09
C VAL A 241 -15.72 -17.44 5.38
N LEU A 242 -15.80 -17.38 4.05
CA LEU A 242 -16.50 -18.37 3.24
C LEU A 242 -15.77 -19.73 3.19
N GLY A 243 -14.48 -19.75 3.54
CA GLY A 243 -13.62 -20.91 3.35
C GLY A 243 -13.41 -21.25 1.87
N LEU A 244 -13.23 -20.22 1.03
CA LEU A 244 -12.98 -20.30 -0.41
C LEU A 244 -11.51 -19.95 -0.72
N PHE A 245 -10.81 -20.87 -1.39
CA PHE A 245 -9.37 -20.83 -1.65
C PHE A 245 -8.54 -20.53 -0.40
N THR A 246 -8.93 -21.12 0.73
CA THR A 246 -8.36 -20.85 2.06
C THR A 246 -6.84 -20.98 2.07
N PRO A 247 -6.21 -22.02 1.49
CA PRO A 247 -4.76 -22.10 1.47
C PRO A 247 -4.07 -20.93 0.74
N ILE A 248 -4.61 -20.52 -0.41
CA ILE A 248 -4.05 -19.41 -1.18
C ILE A 248 -4.28 -18.09 -0.45
N ALA A 249 -5.51 -17.85 0.02
CA ALA A 249 -5.86 -16.64 0.75
C ALA A 249 -5.01 -16.50 2.03
N SER A 250 -4.83 -17.59 2.77
CA SER A 250 -3.97 -17.60 3.95
C SER A 250 -2.49 -17.42 3.62
N LEU A 251 -1.97 -18.02 2.53
CA LEU A 251 -0.59 -17.78 2.11
C LEU A 251 -0.35 -16.32 1.68
N ALA A 252 -1.32 -15.72 0.97
CA ALA A 252 -1.25 -14.31 0.58
C ALA A 252 -1.29 -13.39 1.80
N GLY A 253 -2.20 -13.63 2.76
CA GLY A 253 -2.25 -12.91 4.03
C GLY A 253 -0.97 -13.07 4.85
N ALA A 254 -0.41 -14.28 4.94
CA ALA A 254 0.85 -14.55 5.63
C ALA A 254 2.03 -13.83 4.95
N ALA A 255 2.09 -13.82 3.61
CA ALA A 255 3.13 -13.11 2.87
C ALA A 255 3.05 -11.60 3.09
N PHE A 256 1.83 -11.03 3.07
CA PHE A 256 1.61 -9.61 3.35
C PHE A 256 2.05 -9.24 4.77
N LEU A 257 1.50 -9.89 5.80
CA LEU A 257 1.82 -9.61 7.21
C LEU A 257 3.30 -9.89 7.52
N GLY A 258 3.84 -10.97 6.96
CA GLY A 258 5.26 -11.31 7.06
C GLY A 258 6.15 -10.24 6.43
N SER A 259 5.76 -9.65 5.30
CA SER A 259 6.52 -8.55 4.69
C SER A 259 6.53 -7.30 5.56
N VAL A 260 5.39 -6.96 6.19
CA VAL A 260 5.29 -5.83 7.12
C VAL A 260 6.18 -6.07 8.34
N PHE A 261 6.13 -7.27 8.93
CA PHE A 261 6.98 -7.65 10.04
C PHE A 261 8.49 -7.58 9.69
N LEU A 262 8.88 -8.19 8.56
CA LEU A 262 10.28 -8.22 8.11
C LEU A 262 10.82 -6.82 7.79
N SER A 263 9.96 -5.92 7.28
CA SER A 263 10.35 -4.53 7.01
C SER A 263 10.81 -3.78 8.26
N GLN A 264 10.39 -4.20 9.47
CA GLN A 264 10.74 -3.53 10.73
C GLN A 264 12.05 -4.05 11.37
N PHE A 265 12.64 -5.13 10.83
CA PHE A 265 13.91 -5.75 11.26
C PHE A 265 14.03 -6.03 12.78
N PRO A 266 13.58 -7.22 13.26
CA PRO A 266 13.64 -7.63 14.67
C PRO A 266 15.07 -7.56 15.27
N PRO A 267 15.25 -7.38 16.59
CA PRO A 267 14.26 -7.51 17.68
C PRO A 267 13.53 -6.21 18.05
N VAL A 268 13.89 -5.08 17.43
CA VAL A 268 13.23 -3.81 17.72
C VAL A 268 11.90 -3.79 17.00
N THR A 269 10.82 -3.93 17.74
CA THR A 269 9.46 -3.93 17.19
C THR A 269 9.06 -2.49 16.85
N GLY A 270 8.81 -2.21 15.57
CA GLY A 270 8.13 -0.97 15.18
C GLY A 270 6.65 -1.02 15.53
N LEU A 271 5.87 -0.05 15.04
CA LEU A 271 4.42 -0.03 15.24
C LEU A 271 3.80 -1.35 14.75
N GLY A 272 3.39 -2.17 15.71
CA GLY A 272 2.61 -3.37 15.49
C GLY A 272 3.32 -4.69 15.19
N SER A 273 4.65 -4.72 15.12
CA SER A 273 5.42 -5.88 14.61
C SER A 273 4.99 -7.24 15.18
N SER A 274 4.72 -7.31 16.49
CA SER A 274 4.47 -8.58 17.17
C SER A 274 3.11 -9.19 16.87
N TYR A 275 2.06 -8.38 16.69
CA TYR A 275 0.73 -8.93 16.38
C TYR A 275 0.66 -9.42 14.93
N GLN A 276 1.28 -8.70 13.99
CA GLN A 276 1.37 -9.10 12.59
C GLN A 276 2.11 -10.44 12.43
N LEU A 277 3.14 -10.69 13.26
CA LEU A 277 3.82 -11.99 13.25
C LEU A 277 2.90 -13.13 13.73
N ILE A 278 2.14 -12.91 14.82
CA ILE A 278 1.22 -13.92 15.34
C ILE A 278 0.14 -14.24 14.31
N GLU A 279 -0.45 -13.21 13.69
CA GLU A 279 -1.45 -13.37 12.63
C GLU A 279 -0.85 -14.06 11.39
N CYS A 280 0.39 -13.72 11.01
CA CYS A 280 1.12 -14.41 9.95
C CYS A 280 1.28 -15.91 10.24
N MET A 281 1.68 -16.28 11.46
CA MET A 281 1.79 -17.68 11.86
C MET A 281 0.42 -18.38 11.84
N ALA A 282 -0.63 -17.70 12.30
CA ALA A 282 -1.99 -18.24 12.26
C ALA A 282 -2.48 -18.45 10.81
N CYS A 283 -2.17 -17.53 9.90
CA CYS A 283 -2.40 -17.72 8.46
C CYS A 283 -1.62 -18.93 7.92
N LEU A 284 -0.35 -19.11 8.26
CA LEU A 284 0.41 -20.30 7.84
C LEU A 284 -0.20 -21.60 8.37
N VAL A 285 -0.76 -21.60 9.59
CA VAL A 285 -1.50 -22.75 10.13
C VAL A 285 -2.76 -23.02 9.30
N LEU A 286 -3.56 -22.01 8.95
CA LEU A 286 -4.72 -22.19 8.07
C LEU A 286 -4.32 -22.71 6.69
N ALA A 287 -3.22 -22.21 6.13
CA ALA A 287 -2.69 -22.65 4.86
C ALA A 287 -2.24 -24.11 4.89
N GLY A 288 -1.46 -24.49 5.89
CA GLY A 288 -0.93 -25.85 6.05
C GLY A 288 -2.01 -26.89 6.40
N THR A 289 -3.04 -26.49 7.14
CA THR A 289 -4.15 -27.39 7.52
C THR A 289 -5.26 -27.46 6.48
N ALA A 290 -5.25 -26.57 5.48
CA ALA A 290 -6.33 -26.41 4.50
C ALA A 290 -7.70 -26.32 5.17
N ALA A 291 -7.82 -25.45 6.19
CA ALA A 291 -8.99 -25.35 7.06
C ALA A 291 -10.31 -25.04 6.32
N GLY A 292 -10.26 -24.55 5.08
CA GLY A 292 -11.43 -24.40 4.21
C GLY A 292 -12.19 -25.69 3.93
N ARG A 293 -11.51 -26.85 4.01
CA ARG A 293 -12.14 -28.17 3.88
C ARG A 293 -13.06 -28.50 5.05
N PHE A 294 -12.91 -27.82 6.18
CA PHE A 294 -13.76 -27.95 7.36
C PHE A 294 -14.79 -26.81 7.35
N ALA A 295 -16.07 -27.13 7.11
CA ALA A 295 -17.17 -26.17 7.09
C ALA A 295 -16.89 -24.91 6.22
N GLY A 296 -16.41 -25.12 4.99
CA GLY A 296 -16.10 -24.05 4.02
C GLY A 296 -16.33 -24.49 2.58
N LEU A 297 -16.34 -23.54 1.65
CA LEU A 297 -16.61 -23.80 0.23
C LEU A 297 -15.55 -24.68 -0.45
N ASP A 298 -14.30 -24.66 0.05
CA ASP A 298 -13.21 -25.53 -0.42
C ASP A 298 -13.55 -27.01 -0.30
N PHE A 299 -14.47 -27.40 0.59
CA PHE A 299 -14.99 -28.76 0.67
C PHE A 299 -15.59 -29.22 -0.66
N PHE A 300 -16.43 -28.38 -1.29
CA PHE A 300 -17.10 -28.71 -2.55
C PHE A 300 -16.11 -28.77 -3.71
N PHE A 301 -15.18 -27.82 -3.79
CA PHE A 301 -14.13 -27.84 -4.82
C PHE A 301 -13.22 -29.06 -4.65
N HIS A 302 -12.85 -29.40 -3.42
CA HIS A 302 -12.05 -30.59 -3.15
C HIS A 302 -12.79 -31.88 -3.55
N ALA A 303 -14.08 -32.00 -3.21
CA ALA A 303 -14.91 -33.13 -3.58
C ALA A 303 -15.08 -33.25 -5.11
N TRP A 304 -15.27 -32.14 -5.81
CA TRP A 304 -15.40 -32.11 -7.27
C TRP A 304 -14.11 -32.56 -7.97
N LEU A 305 -12.96 -32.10 -7.48
CA LEU A 305 -11.64 -32.44 -8.06
C LEU A 305 -11.14 -33.84 -7.74
N ARG A 306 -11.72 -34.49 -6.72
CA ARG A 306 -11.43 -35.88 -6.36
C ARG A 306 -12.35 -36.90 -7.04
N LYS A 307 -13.32 -36.49 -7.87
CA LYS A 307 -14.07 -37.46 -8.67
C LYS A 307 -13.06 -38.33 -9.44
N PRO A 308 -13.05 -39.66 -9.25
CA PRO A 308 -12.15 -40.51 -10.01
C PRO A 308 -12.49 -40.36 -11.49
N LEU A 309 -11.49 -40.12 -12.33
CA LEU A 309 -11.60 -40.46 -13.74
C LEU A 309 -11.84 -41.96 -13.77
N THR A 310 -13.11 -42.36 -13.86
CA THR A 310 -13.47 -43.74 -14.17
C THR A 310 -12.70 -44.11 -15.44
N PRO A 311 -11.86 -45.16 -15.43
CA PRO A 311 -11.41 -45.74 -16.68
C PRO A 311 -12.68 -46.18 -17.39
N THR A 312 -12.92 -45.64 -18.59
CA THR A 312 -13.85 -46.25 -19.52
C THR A 312 -13.35 -47.67 -19.73
N ALA A 313 -14.12 -48.66 -19.25
CA ALA A 313 -13.85 -50.06 -19.51
C ALA A 313 -13.93 -50.28 -21.04
N GLU A 314 -12.82 -50.69 -21.63
CA GLU A 314 -12.78 -51.38 -22.93
C GLU A 314 -13.22 -52.84 -22.75
#